data_AF-A0A6J7ABH7-F1
#
_entry.id   AF-A0A6J7ABH7-F1
#
_cell.length_a   1.000
_cell.length_b   1.000
_cell.length_c   1.000
_cell.angle_alpha   90.00
_cell.angle_beta   90.00
_cell.angle_gamma   90.00
#
_symmetry.space_group_name_H-M   'P 1'
#
loop_
_entity.id
_entity.type
_entity.pdbx_description
1 polymer ?
#
loop_
_entity_poly.entity_id
_entity_poly.type
_entity_poly.pdbx_seq_one_letter_code
_entity_poly.pdbx_strand_id
1 'polypeptide(L)'
;MALVASQLGDRFAHPLAVSNVAKATNPAATPVPAVAYLFKYTLTAPTAASTTKYLSTGVAGPNATTKTVLVSAFDGTYSTGIPDFPRNAVVTVTHATAVVANSGTITGTDRYGKALTEAWSVTAATTSKTFTGKKSFATITQITITAATDASANTVKLGTGAVFGLPYTCPNVNIIGEMTDAAIGTAGTIVAASSASTADPRGTYAPNAAPDASKTYVLYFICDDPTTSTTV
;
A
#
# COMPACT_ATOMS: atom_id res chain seq x y z
N MET A 1 75.69 -11.37 29.61
CA MET A 1 75.14 -10.07 29.16
C MET A 1 74.42 -10.32 27.84
N ALA A 2 73.20 -9.80 27.72
CA ALA A 2 72.22 -9.88 26.62
C ALA A 2 71.24 -11.10 26.56
N LEU A 3 69.98 -10.76 26.88
CA LEU A 3 68.66 -11.31 26.52
C LEU A 3 68.50 -11.43 24.97
N VAL A 4 67.61 -12.22 24.34
CA VAL A 4 66.12 -12.12 24.28
C VAL A 4 65.48 -13.39 23.64
N ALA A 5 64.41 -13.90 24.28
CA ALA A 5 63.10 -14.49 23.85
C ALA A 5 62.90 -15.13 22.45
N SER A 6 61.99 -16.08 22.18
CA SER A 6 60.94 -16.81 22.94
C SER A 6 60.44 -17.94 22.02
N GLN A 7 60.43 -19.18 22.52
CA GLN A 7 59.74 -20.32 21.89
C GLN A 7 58.25 -20.29 22.21
N LEU A 8 57.39 -20.57 21.23
CA LEU A 8 56.05 -21.15 21.37
C LEU A 8 55.46 -21.41 19.97
N GLY A 9 55.86 -22.52 19.37
CA GLY A 9 55.19 -23.11 18.21
C GLY A 9 54.64 -24.45 18.63
N ASP A 10 53.44 -24.47 19.22
CA ASP A 10 52.88 -25.68 19.83
C ASP A 10 51.47 -25.95 19.26
N ARG A 11 51.41 -27.03 18.46
CA ARG A 11 50.30 -28.01 18.33
C ARG A 11 49.06 -27.57 17.52
N PHE A 12 48.38 -28.39 16.71
CA PHE A 12 48.19 -29.85 16.69
C PHE A 12 47.94 -30.31 15.24
N ALA A 13 48.49 -31.47 14.89
CA ALA A 13 48.02 -32.29 13.78
C ALA A 13 46.84 -33.16 14.24
N HIS A 14 45.79 -33.30 13.42
CA HIS A 14 45.21 -34.59 13.00
C HIS A 14 44.08 -34.39 11.97
N PRO A 15 44.11 -35.10 10.82
CA PRO A 15 42.98 -35.20 9.91
C PRO A 15 42.09 -36.37 10.33
N LEU A 16 40.79 -36.12 10.55
CA LEU A 16 39.78 -37.17 10.57
C LEU A 16 38.95 -37.06 9.30
N ALA A 17 39.26 -37.93 8.34
CA ALA A 17 38.36 -38.23 7.25
C ALA A 17 37.19 -39.06 7.79
N VAL A 18 35.97 -38.56 7.64
CA VAL A 18 34.79 -39.42 7.48
C VAL A 18 34.21 -39.09 6.11
N SER A 19 34.61 -39.90 5.14
CA SER A 19 33.93 -40.00 3.86
C SER A 19 32.61 -40.73 4.08
N ASN A 20 31.50 -40.02 3.94
CA ASN A 20 30.25 -40.63 3.52
C ASN A 20 29.73 -39.79 2.35
N VAL A 21 29.89 -40.37 1.16
CA VAL A 21 29.33 -39.86 -0.09
C VAL A 21 27.82 -39.99 -0.02
N ALA A 22 27.15 -38.95 0.47
CA ALA A 22 25.74 -38.72 0.19
C ALA A 22 25.66 -37.70 -0.96
N LYS A 23 25.09 -38.15 -2.08
CA LYS A 23 24.77 -37.36 -3.28
C LYS A 23 23.91 -36.15 -2.89
N ALA A 24 24.54 -34.99 -2.66
CA ALA A 24 23.83 -33.73 -2.44
C ALA A 24 23.33 -33.19 -3.80
N THR A 25 22.06 -33.44 -4.01
CA THR A 25 21.08 -32.68 -4.81
C THR A 25 21.46 -31.23 -5.12
N ASN A 26 21.40 -30.87 -6.41
CA ASN A 26 21.40 -29.52 -7.02
C ASN A 26 22.49 -28.53 -6.57
N PRO A 27 23.25 -27.89 -7.51
CA PRO A 27 24.05 -26.74 -7.13
C PRO A 27 23.09 -25.66 -6.59
N ALA A 28 23.21 -25.36 -5.29
CA ALA A 28 22.55 -24.22 -4.69
C ALA A 28 22.93 -22.99 -5.53
N ALA A 29 21.93 -22.32 -6.11
CA ALA A 29 22.14 -21.07 -6.81
C ALA A 29 22.97 -20.16 -5.89
N THR A 30 24.11 -19.69 -6.39
CA THR A 30 24.93 -18.73 -5.66
C THR A 30 24.02 -17.53 -5.34
N PRO A 31 23.86 -17.12 -4.07
CA PRO A 31 23.00 -15.99 -3.74
C PRO A 31 23.52 -14.78 -4.50
N VAL A 32 22.75 -14.29 -5.47
CA VAL A 32 23.00 -12.99 -6.07
C VAL A 32 22.85 -11.99 -4.93
N PRO A 33 23.86 -11.16 -4.62
CA PRO A 33 23.73 -10.17 -3.55
C PRO A 33 22.52 -9.28 -3.88
N ALA A 34 21.58 -9.18 -2.94
CA ALA A 34 20.44 -8.30 -3.09
C ALA A 34 20.97 -6.87 -3.28
N VAL A 35 20.72 -6.29 -4.45
CA VAL A 35 21.07 -4.89 -4.74
C VAL A 35 19.92 -4.04 -4.24
N ALA A 36 20.22 -3.15 -3.30
CA ALA A 36 19.26 -2.17 -2.80
C ALA A 36 19.56 -0.81 -3.44
N TYR A 37 18.50 -0.11 -3.87
CA TYR A 37 18.59 1.18 -4.53
C TYR A 37 17.99 2.27 -3.65
N LEU A 38 18.60 3.46 -3.65
CA LEU A 38 18.03 4.65 -3.06
C LEU A 38 17.12 5.35 -4.08
N PHE A 39 15.86 5.52 -3.72
CA PHE A 39 14.86 6.20 -4.54
C PHE A 39 14.50 7.56 -3.94
N LYS A 40 14.22 8.52 -4.84
CA LYS A 40 13.54 9.78 -4.53
C LYS A 40 12.13 9.72 -5.09
N TYR A 41 11.12 9.89 -4.26
CA TYR A 41 9.73 10.01 -4.66
C TYR A 41 9.17 11.37 -4.25
N THR A 42 8.50 12.06 -5.16
CA THR A 42 7.99 13.42 -4.94
C THR A 42 6.48 13.48 -5.18
N LEU A 43 5.76 13.99 -4.19
CA LEU A 43 4.33 14.29 -4.25
C LEU A 43 4.18 15.81 -4.16
N THR A 44 3.94 16.46 -5.29
CA THR A 44 3.80 17.92 -5.36
C THR A 44 2.36 18.29 -5.04
N ALA A 45 2.16 19.05 -3.95
CA ALA A 45 0.87 19.60 -3.56
C ALA A 45 -0.31 18.61 -3.60
N PRO A 46 -0.20 17.38 -3.04
CA PRO A 46 -1.31 16.45 -3.03
C PRO A 46 -2.50 17.06 -2.28
N THR A 47 -3.67 16.90 -2.87
CA THR A 47 -4.94 17.35 -2.32
C THR A 47 -5.27 16.63 -1.01
N ALA A 48 -5.94 17.36 -0.12
CA ALA A 48 -6.42 16.82 1.14
C ALA A 48 -7.30 15.59 0.93
N ALA A 49 -7.19 14.63 1.86
CA ALA A 49 -8.08 13.48 1.91
C ALA A 49 -9.54 13.96 2.03
N SER A 50 -10.45 13.26 1.37
CA SER A 50 -11.86 13.62 1.38
C SER A 50 -12.70 12.37 1.13
N THR A 51 -13.88 12.32 1.71
CA THR A 51 -14.78 11.17 1.63
C THR A 51 -15.67 11.19 0.39
N THR A 52 -15.68 12.27 -0.39
CA THR A 52 -16.62 12.49 -1.52
C THR A 52 -15.93 12.91 -2.82
N LYS A 53 -14.62 12.67 -2.97
CA LYS A 53 -13.87 13.10 -4.16
C LYS A 53 -14.31 12.42 -5.45
N TYR A 54 -14.84 11.20 -5.38
CA TYR A 54 -15.33 10.47 -6.56
C TYR A 54 -16.85 10.51 -6.67
N LEU A 55 -17.55 10.17 -5.60
CA LEU A 55 -18.99 9.90 -5.64
C LEU A 55 -19.65 10.13 -4.28
N SER A 56 -20.91 10.58 -4.28
CA SER A 56 -21.84 10.43 -3.16
C SER A 56 -23.19 9.89 -3.65
N THR A 57 -23.59 8.70 -3.21
CA THR A 57 -24.79 8.05 -3.75
C THR A 57 -25.60 7.31 -2.67
N GLY A 58 -26.92 7.26 -2.83
CA GLY A 58 -27.77 6.41 -2.01
C GLY A 58 -27.56 4.91 -2.30
N VAL A 59 -27.95 4.05 -1.37
CA VAL A 59 -27.95 2.59 -1.60
C VAL A 59 -29.22 2.19 -2.36
N ALA A 60 -29.16 1.13 -3.18
CA ALA A 60 -30.39 0.54 -3.73
C ALA A 60 -31.27 0.03 -2.58
N GLY A 61 -32.60 0.07 -2.75
CA GLY A 61 -33.60 -0.17 -1.71
C GLY A 61 -33.53 -1.55 -1.00
N PRO A 62 -34.54 -1.89 -0.20
CA PRO A 62 -34.49 -3.06 0.69
C PRO A 62 -34.11 -4.36 -0.03
N ASN A 63 -33.29 -5.19 0.65
CA ASN A 63 -32.69 -6.46 0.24
C ASN A 63 -31.31 -6.35 -0.44
N ALA A 64 -30.50 -7.40 -0.25
CA ALA A 64 -29.07 -7.57 -0.61
C ALA A 64 -28.72 -7.48 -2.12
N THR A 65 -29.46 -6.66 -2.88
CA THR A 65 -29.16 -6.37 -4.27
C THR A 65 -27.88 -5.56 -4.33
N THR A 66 -26.91 -6.07 -5.08
CA THR A 66 -25.65 -5.37 -5.31
C THR A 66 -25.87 -4.27 -6.33
N LYS A 67 -25.72 -3.01 -5.92
CA LYS A 67 -25.67 -1.85 -6.81
C LYS A 67 -24.26 -1.71 -7.37
N THR A 68 -24.14 -1.67 -8.68
CA THR A 68 -22.89 -1.34 -9.37
C THR A 68 -22.92 0.13 -9.77
N VAL A 69 -21.89 0.89 -9.38
CA VAL A 69 -21.69 2.26 -9.86
C VAL A 69 -20.41 2.30 -10.68
N LEU A 70 -20.57 2.63 -11.96
CA LEU A 70 -19.46 2.82 -12.90
C LEU A 70 -18.96 4.26 -12.83
N VAL A 71 -17.72 4.48 -13.27
CA VAL A 71 -17.09 5.80 -13.34
C VAL A 71 -17.92 6.84 -14.11
N SER A 72 -18.73 6.42 -15.10
CA SER A 72 -19.64 7.31 -15.85
C SER A 72 -20.73 7.96 -14.98
N ALA A 73 -20.95 7.47 -13.77
CA ALA A 73 -21.90 8.01 -12.80
C ALA A 73 -21.21 8.74 -11.62
N PHE A 74 -19.88 8.90 -11.65
CA PHE A 74 -19.17 9.67 -10.63
C PHE A 74 -19.43 11.18 -10.81
N ASP A 75 -19.62 11.89 -9.69
CA ASP A 75 -20.08 13.28 -9.65
C ASP A 75 -19.15 14.22 -8.87
N GLY A 76 -18.06 13.69 -8.31
CA GLY A 76 -17.07 14.45 -7.56
C GLY A 76 -15.98 15.10 -8.42
N THR A 77 -15.01 15.74 -7.76
CA THR A 77 -13.83 16.35 -8.43
C THR A 77 -13.05 15.35 -9.29
N TYR A 78 -13.02 14.07 -8.88
CA TYR A 78 -12.40 12.96 -9.61
C TYR A 78 -13.44 12.13 -10.36
N SER A 79 -14.39 12.78 -11.05
CA SER A 79 -15.44 12.11 -11.83
C SER A 79 -14.92 11.20 -12.94
N THR A 80 -13.69 11.41 -13.40
CA THR A 80 -13.00 10.52 -14.35
C THR A 80 -12.39 9.27 -13.68
N GLY A 81 -12.49 9.15 -12.37
CA GLY A 81 -11.90 8.05 -11.60
C GLY A 81 -10.40 8.20 -11.36
N ILE A 82 -9.80 9.35 -11.71
CA ILE A 82 -8.35 9.59 -11.64
C ILE A 82 -8.04 10.56 -10.51
N PRO A 83 -7.34 10.15 -9.44
CA PRO A 83 -6.85 11.06 -8.41
C PRO A 83 -5.61 11.84 -8.87
N ASP A 84 -5.20 12.84 -8.07
CA ASP A 84 -3.96 13.60 -8.23
C ASP A 84 -2.69 12.74 -8.20
N PHE A 85 -2.66 11.73 -7.33
CA PHE A 85 -1.62 10.72 -7.26
C PHE A 85 -2.24 9.36 -6.95
N PRO A 86 -1.64 8.23 -7.37
CA PRO A 86 -2.10 6.91 -6.97
C PRO A 86 -2.18 6.80 -5.45
N ARG A 87 -3.39 6.62 -4.92
CA ARG A 87 -3.66 6.69 -3.49
C ARG A 87 -4.83 5.81 -3.09
N ASN A 88 -4.97 5.56 -1.81
CA ASN A 88 -6.01 4.70 -1.31
C ASN A 88 -7.40 5.31 -1.44
N ALA A 89 -8.37 4.45 -1.70
CA ALA A 89 -9.77 4.81 -1.69
C ALA A 89 -10.30 4.80 -0.25
N VAL A 90 -11.22 5.72 0.05
CA VAL A 90 -11.92 5.78 1.33
C VAL A 90 -13.41 5.70 1.07
N VAL A 91 -14.08 4.76 1.72
CA VAL A 91 -15.53 4.62 1.66
C VAL A 91 -16.11 5.06 2.99
N THR A 92 -17.02 6.03 2.98
CA THR A 92 -17.76 6.44 4.17
C THR A 92 -19.24 6.23 3.94
N VAL A 93 -19.87 5.55 4.89
CA VAL A 93 -21.31 5.33 4.89
C VAL A 93 -21.91 6.21 5.98
N THR A 94 -22.90 7.01 5.61
CA THR A 94 -23.58 7.91 6.54
C THR A 94 -25.08 7.66 6.55
N HIS A 95 -25.70 7.91 7.70
CA HIS A 95 -27.14 7.84 7.90
C HIS A 95 -27.57 8.91 8.92
N ALA A 96 -28.83 9.35 8.88
CA ALA A 96 -29.34 10.35 9.81
C ALA A 96 -29.37 9.86 11.27
N THR A 97 -29.73 8.59 11.48
CA THR A 97 -29.82 7.95 12.81
C THR A 97 -28.82 6.80 13.01
N ALA A 98 -28.95 5.71 12.25
CA ALA A 98 -28.10 4.52 12.35
C ALA A 98 -27.68 3.97 10.97
N VAL A 99 -26.38 3.78 10.77
CA VAL A 99 -25.80 3.15 9.59
C VAL A 99 -26.08 1.66 9.64
N VAL A 100 -26.70 1.15 8.58
CA VAL A 100 -26.79 -0.29 8.30
C VAL A 100 -25.50 -0.79 7.65
N ALA A 101 -25.11 -2.03 7.92
CA ALA A 101 -23.88 -2.60 7.37
C ALA A 101 -23.93 -2.65 5.82
N ASN A 102 -22.83 -2.20 5.20
CA ASN A 102 -22.63 -2.24 3.76
C ASN A 102 -21.27 -2.84 3.42
N SER A 103 -21.17 -3.42 2.23
CA SER A 103 -19.92 -3.95 1.69
C SER A 103 -19.88 -3.83 0.17
N GLY A 104 -18.74 -4.19 -0.41
CA GLY A 104 -18.60 -4.35 -1.84
C GLY A 104 -17.15 -4.40 -2.27
N THR A 105 -16.89 -4.01 -3.51
CA THR A 105 -15.57 -4.05 -4.13
C THR A 105 -15.31 -2.75 -4.88
N ILE A 106 -14.13 -2.19 -4.70
CA ILE A 106 -13.59 -1.10 -5.51
C ILE A 106 -12.71 -1.73 -6.58
N THR A 107 -12.94 -1.36 -7.84
CA THR A 107 -12.21 -1.88 -9.00
C THR A 107 -11.55 -0.73 -9.74
N GLY A 108 -10.32 -0.96 -10.19
CA GLY A 108 -9.55 0.04 -10.90
C GLY A 108 -8.23 -0.50 -11.41
N THR A 109 -7.24 0.38 -11.55
CA THR A 109 -5.88 -0.01 -11.94
C THR A 109 -4.82 0.61 -11.04
N ASP A 110 -3.67 -0.03 -10.99
CA ASP A 110 -2.47 0.49 -10.38
C ASP A 110 -1.73 1.48 -11.33
N ARG A 111 -0.58 2.01 -10.88
CA ARG A 111 0.21 2.98 -11.67
C ARG A 111 0.74 2.42 -12.99
N TYR A 112 0.82 1.09 -13.12
CA TYR A 112 1.29 0.40 -14.31
C TYR A 112 0.14 -0.10 -15.20
N GLY A 113 -1.10 0.28 -14.88
CA GLY A 113 -2.29 -0.14 -15.61
C GLY A 113 -2.71 -1.58 -15.33
N LYS A 114 -2.15 -2.24 -14.31
CA LYS A 114 -2.59 -3.58 -13.90
C LYS A 114 -3.89 -3.49 -13.12
N ALA A 115 -4.78 -4.44 -13.35
CA ALA A 115 -6.06 -4.51 -12.66
C ALA A 115 -5.86 -4.63 -11.15
N LEU A 116 -6.60 -3.82 -10.39
CA LEU A 116 -6.54 -3.78 -8.94
C LEU A 116 -7.96 -3.80 -8.38
N THR A 117 -8.19 -4.64 -7.38
CA THR A 117 -9.48 -4.71 -6.66
C THR A 117 -9.26 -4.67 -5.16
N GLU A 118 -10.17 -4.02 -4.43
CA GLU A 118 -10.19 -4.00 -2.97
C GLU A 118 -11.59 -4.23 -2.45
N ALA A 119 -11.77 -5.27 -1.63
CA ALA A 119 -13.02 -5.48 -0.91
C ALA A 119 -13.12 -4.46 0.23
N TRP A 120 -14.30 -3.86 0.38
CA TRP A 120 -14.60 -2.93 1.46
C TRP A 120 -15.82 -3.40 2.24
N SER A 121 -15.84 -3.08 3.53
CA SER A 121 -17.02 -3.29 4.37
C SER A 121 -17.03 -2.34 5.55
N VAL A 122 -18.24 -1.99 5.98
CA VAL A 122 -18.50 -1.30 7.23
C VAL A 122 -19.57 -2.06 8.00
N THR A 123 -19.37 -2.19 9.31
CA THR A 123 -20.39 -2.73 10.21
C THR A 123 -21.46 -1.68 10.47
N ALA A 124 -22.58 -2.11 11.07
CA ALA A 124 -23.54 -1.17 11.61
C ALA A 124 -22.87 -0.19 12.59
N ALA A 125 -23.34 1.05 12.59
CA ALA A 125 -22.82 2.13 13.41
C ALA A 125 -23.92 3.16 13.70
N THR A 126 -23.57 4.25 14.40
CA THR A 126 -24.46 5.39 14.60
C THR A 126 -24.62 6.18 13.30
N THR A 127 -24.17 7.42 13.21
CA THR A 127 -24.45 8.27 12.05
C THR A 127 -23.42 8.12 10.92
N SER A 128 -22.27 7.51 11.18
CA SER A 128 -21.18 7.37 10.20
C SER A 128 -20.26 6.19 10.50
N LYS A 129 -19.76 5.55 9.45
CA LYS A 129 -18.66 4.59 9.51
C LYS A 129 -17.77 4.69 8.27
N THR A 130 -16.46 4.60 8.48
CA THR A 130 -15.47 4.70 7.41
C THR A 130 -14.68 3.41 7.27
N PHE A 131 -14.54 2.97 6.02
CA PHE A 131 -13.55 2.01 5.58
C PHE A 131 -12.41 2.78 4.90
N THR A 132 -11.17 2.54 5.35
CA THR A 132 -9.96 3.11 4.77
C THR A 132 -9.23 2.02 4.02
N GLY A 133 -9.16 2.15 2.70
CA GLY A 133 -8.46 1.19 1.84
C GLY A 133 -6.96 1.19 2.10
N LYS A 134 -6.32 0.07 1.80
CA LYS A 134 -4.88 -0.17 1.87
C LYS A 134 -4.22 -0.18 0.49
N LYS A 135 -5.00 -0.43 -0.57
CA LYS A 135 -4.51 -0.45 -1.95
C LYS A 135 -4.58 0.94 -2.55
N SER A 136 -3.57 1.29 -3.33
CA SER A 136 -3.45 2.59 -3.99
C SER A 136 -3.85 2.51 -5.45
N PHE A 137 -4.95 3.16 -5.78
CA PHE A 137 -5.52 3.17 -7.12
C PHE A 137 -4.97 4.34 -7.92
N ALA A 138 -4.42 4.08 -9.11
CA ALA A 138 -4.13 5.10 -10.10
C ALA A 138 -5.38 5.48 -10.90
N THR A 139 -6.28 4.51 -11.10
CA THR A 139 -7.64 4.77 -11.58
C THR A 139 -8.63 3.95 -10.77
N ILE A 140 -9.84 4.47 -10.58
CA ILE A 140 -11.01 3.72 -10.10
C ILE A 140 -12.05 3.73 -11.21
N THR A 141 -12.50 2.56 -11.63
CA THR A 141 -13.47 2.40 -12.72
C THR A 141 -14.87 2.04 -12.21
N GLN A 142 -14.95 1.43 -11.02
CA GLN A 142 -16.21 0.94 -10.47
C GLN A 142 -16.15 0.78 -8.95
N ILE A 143 -17.30 0.95 -8.31
CA ILE A 143 -17.57 0.45 -6.96
C ILE A 143 -18.86 -0.37 -6.96
N THR A 144 -18.85 -1.53 -6.30
CA THR A 144 -20.08 -2.25 -5.95
C THR A 144 -20.49 -1.92 -4.52
N ILE A 145 -21.80 -1.91 -4.28
CA ILE A 145 -22.41 -1.59 -3.00
C ILE A 145 -23.50 -2.64 -2.73
N THR A 146 -23.32 -3.40 -1.66
CA THR A 146 -24.25 -4.42 -1.18
C THR A 146 -24.67 -4.01 0.23
N ALA A 147 -25.98 -4.04 0.50
CA ALA A 147 -26.51 -3.86 1.85
C ALA A 147 -26.72 -5.21 2.51
N ALA A 148 -26.43 -5.31 3.82
CA ALA A 148 -26.72 -6.52 4.58
C ALA A 148 -28.23 -6.72 4.81
N THR A 149 -28.97 -5.62 4.98
CA THR A 149 -30.43 -5.56 5.18
C THR A 149 -30.97 -4.30 4.47
N ASP A 150 -32.16 -3.80 4.83
CA ASP A 150 -32.64 -2.52 4.30
C ASP A 150 -31.72 -1.36 4.73
N ALA A 151 -31.00 -0.83 3.75
CA ALA A 151 -30.11 0.32 3.90
C ALA A 151 -30.53 1.46 2.96
N SER A 152 -31.81 1.53 2.55
CA SER A 152 -32.32 2.50 1.58
C SER A 152 -32.04 3.97 1.95
N ALA A 153 -31.89 4.27 3.24
CA ALA A 153 -31.56 5.60 3.75
C ALA A 153 -30.04 5.84 3.97
N ASN A 154 -29.18 4.83 3.76
CA ASN A 154 -27.74 5.02 3.81
C ASN A 154 -27.27 5.81 2.58
N THR A 155 -26.28 6.68 2.80
CA THR A 155 -25.50 7.30 1.73
C THR A 155 -24.09 6.74 1.75
N VAL A 156 -23.64 6.19 0.63
CA VAL A 156 -22.27 5.71 0.41
C VAL A 156 -21.49 6.78 -0.33
N LYS A 157 -20.35 7.15 0.24
CA LYS A 157 -19.45 8.17 -0.29
C LYS A 157 -18.11 7.52 -0.60
N LEU A 158 -17.61 7.75 -1.81
CA LEU A 158 -16.30 7.31 -2.26
C LEU A 158 -15.39 8.52 -2.44
N GLY A 159 -14.23 8.45 -1.80
CA GLY A 159 -13.22 9.50 -1.85
C GLY A 159 -11.81 8.96 -1.75
N THR A 160 -10.87 9.83 -1.39
CA THR A 160 -9.43 9.56 -1.33
C THR A 160 -8.89 9.68 0.08
N GLY A 161 -8.01 8.76 0.47
CA GLY A 161 -7.26 8.82 1.72
C GLY A 161 -5.87 9.45 1.54
N ALA A 162 -5.07 9.49 2.61
CA ALA A 162 -3.72 10.07 2.61
C ALA A 162 -2.60 9.01 2.50
N VAL A 163 -2.92 7.82 1.97
CA VAL A 163 -1.94 6.75 1.74
C VAL A 163 -1.68 6.66 0.24
N PHE A 164 -0.45 6.90 -0.17
CA PHE A 164 0.00 6.93 -1.56
C PHE A 164 0.71 5.64 -1.94
N GLY A 165 0.56 5.22 -3.20
CA GLY A 165 1.30 4.09 -3.75
C GLY A 165 2.77 4.41 -3.94
N LEU A 166 3.65 3.45 -3.65
CA LEU A 166 5.06 3.56 -4.02
C LEU A 166 5.22 3.46 -5.55
N PRO A 167 6.25 4.13 -6.12
CA PRO A 167 6.48 4.13 -7.56
C PRO A 167 7.01 2.79 -8.10
N TYR A 168 7.43 1.88 -7.22
CA TYR A 168 7.98 0.55 -7.53
C TYR A 168 7.51 -0.48 -6.51
N THR A 169 7.51 -1.76 -6.89
CA THR A 169 7.28 -2.84 -5.95
C THR A 169 8.47 -3.01 -5.03
N CYS A 170 8.25 -2.81 -3.73
CA CYS A 170 9.30 -2.82 -2.72
C CYS A 170 9.00 -3.80 -1.57
N PRO A 171 9.34 -5.10 -1.73
CA PRO A 171 9.12 -6.13 -0.70
C PRO A 171 9.91 -5.89 0.58
N ASN A 172 11.08 -5.28 0.45
CA ASN A 172 11.85 -4.76 1.56
C ASN A 172 12.03 -3.27 1.34
N VAL A 173 11.69 -2.48 2.35
CA VAL A 173 11.67 -1.02 2.22
C VAL A 173 12.13 -0.36 3.52
N ASN A 174 12.94 0.68 3.41
CA ASN A 174 13.40 1.46 4.54
C ASN A 174 13.38 2.95 4.19
N ILE A 175 12.77 3.76 5.05
CA ILE A 175 12.71 5.21 4.90
C ILE A 175 14.02 5.84 5.40
N ILE A 176 14.71 6.56 4.53
CA ILE A 176 15.92 7.31 4.89
C ILE A 176 15.55 8.70 5.40
N GLY A 177 14.53 9.30 4.80
CA GLY A 177 14.02 10.58 5.27
C GLY A 177 12.86 11.09 4.44
N GLU A 178 12.19 12.09 4.99
CA GLU A 178 11.11 12.84 4.35
C GLU A 178 11.42 14.33 4.46
N MET A 179 11.18 15.05 3.37
CA MET A 179 11.13 16.50 3.38
C MET A 179 9.71 16.98 3.11
N THR A 180 9.28 18.00 3.84
CA THR A 180 8.05 18.76 3.58
C THR A 180 8.44 20.21 3.30
N ASP A 181 8.11 20.74 2.12
CA ASP A 181 8.42 22.13 1.71
C ASP A 181 9.88 22.55 1.95
N ALA A 182 10.81 21.65 1.58
CA ALA A 182 12.27 21.79 1.74
C ALA A 182 12.80 21.73 3.17
N ALA A 183 11.95 21.48 4.18
CA ALA A 183 12.40 21.17 5.54
C ALA A 183 12.42 19.65 5.77
N ILE A 184 13.47 19.15 6.42
CA ILE A 184 13.50 17.76 6.90
C ILE A 184 12.45 17.63 8.00
N GLY A 185 11.47 16.75 7.77
CA GLY A 185 10.38 16.50 8.71
C GLY A 185 10.54 15.16 9.42
N THR A 186 9.65 14.90 10.37
CA THR A 186 9.42 13.53 10.84
C THR A 186 8.94 12.70 9.66
N ALA A 187 9.64 11.60 9.41
CA ALA A 187 9.30 10.71 8.31
C ALA A 187 7.94 10.06 8.54
N GLY A 188 7.14 9.97 7.47
CA GLY A 188 5.88 9.26 7.46
C GLY A 188 6.04 7.74 7.58
N THR A 189 4.94 7.03 7.41
CA THR A 189 4.92 5.57 7.47
C THR A 189 5.07 4.98 6.07
N ILE A 190 5.97 4.03 5.91
CA ILE A 190 6.09 3.21 4.70
C ILE A 190 5.69 1.78 5.00
N VAL A 191 4.93 1.17 4.11
CA VAL A 191 4.51 -0.23 4.17
C VAL A 191 5.07 -0.94 2.96
N ALA A 192 5.80 -2.04 3.20
CA ALA A 192 6.37 -2.86 2.15
C ALA A 192 5.29 -3.46 1.23
N ALA A 193 5.70 -3.80 0.01
CA ALA A 193 4.91 -4.59 -0.90
C ALA A 193 4.52 -5.93 -0.29
N SER A 194 3.31 -6.38 -0.62
CA SER A 194 2.84 -7.70 -0.20
C SER A 194 1.89 -8.28 -1.25
N SER A 195 1.99 -9.59 -1.47
CA SER A 195 1.04 -10.34 -2.30
C SER A 195 -0.26 -10.68 -1.58
N ALA A 196 -0.41 -10.31 -0.30
CA ALA A 196 -1.65 -10.50 0.43
C ALA A 196 -2.79 -9.73 -0.27
N SER A 197 -3.95 -10.39 -0.42
CA SER A 197 -5.11 -9.81 -1.12
C SER A 197 -5.62 -8.49 -0.52
N THR A 198 -5.27 -8.19 0.73
CA THR A 198 -5.65 -6.98 1.47
C THR A 198 -4.58 -5.88 1.49
N ALA A 199 -3.40 -6.12 0.89
CA ALA A 199 -2.30 -5.17 0.87
C ALA A 199 -2.04 -4.63 -0.55
N ASP A 200 -1.33 -3.50 -0.66
CA ASP A 200 -0.90 -3.00 -1.96
C ASP A 200 0.27 -3.86 -2.50
N PRO A 201 0.20 -4.34 -3.76
CA PRO A 201 1.25 -5.16 -4.35
C PRO A 201 2.58 -4.43 -4.50
N ARG A 202 2.61 -3.09 -4.45
CA ARG A 202 3.84 -2.29 -4.57
C ARG A 202 4.35 -1.75 -3.22
N GLY A 203 3.47 -1.70 -2.23
CA GLY A 203 3.69 -0.99 -0.99
C GLY A 203 3.15 0.43 -1.04
N THR A 204 3.10 1.07 0.13
CA THR A 204 2.48 2.39 0.28
C THR A 204 3.26 3.29 1.21
N TYR A 205 2.99 4.58 1.11
CA TYR A 205 3.56 5.62 1.94
C TYR A 205 2.46 6.57 2.41
N ALA A 206 2.41 6.83 3.71
CA ALA A 206 1.55 7.81 4.35
C ALA A 206 2.43 8.92 4.93
N PRO A 207 2.34 10.18 4.45
CA PRO A 207 3.10 11.29 5.00
C PRO A 207 2.77 11.49 6.48
N ASN A 208 3.73 12.00 7.25
CA ASN A 208 3.51 12.29 8.68
C ASN A 208 2.54 13.47 8.87
N ALA A 209 2.59 14.46 7.97
CA ALA A 209 1.66 15.59 7.95
C ALA A 209 0.61 15.38 6.85
N ALA A 210 -0.67 15.56 7.19
CA ALA A 210 -1.77 15.39 6.23
C ALA A 210 -1.63 16.32 5.00
N PRO A 211 -1.88 15.80 3.78
CA PRO A 211 -1.97 16.59 2.55
C PRO A 211 -2.97 17.74 2.65
N ASP A 212 -2.65 18.89 2.06
CA ASP A 212 -3.48 20.11 2.11
C ASP A 212 -3.52 20.89 0.77
N ALA A 213 -3.12 20.25 -0.33
CA ALA A 213 -2.97 20.87 -1.65
C ALA A 213 -1.93 22.01 -1.73
N SER A 214 -1.11 22.20 -0.70
CA SER A 214 -0.06 23.24 -0.67
C SER A 214 1.33 22.65 -0.45
N LYS A 215 1.44 21.68 0.47
CA LYS A 215 2.72 21.05 0.83
C LYS A 215 3.26 20.15 -0.28
N THR A 216 4.57 20.14 -0.48
CA THR A 216 5.28 19.14 -1.29
C THR A 216 6.02 18.16 -0.39
N TYR A 217 5.81 16.87 -0.63
CA TYR A 217 6.48 15.79 0.08
C TYR A 217 7.56 15.19 -0.80
N VAL A 218 8.77 15.03 -0.25
CA VAL A 218 9.86 14.31 -0.91
C VAL A 218 10.33 13.19 0.01
N LEU A 219 10.09 11.95 -0.42
CA LEU A 219 10.48 10.74 0.27
C LEU A 219 11.79 10.20 -0.32
N TYR A 220 12.76 9.95 0.54
CA TYR A 220 13.96 9.17 0.22
C TYR A 220 13.88 7.81 0.90
N PHE A 221 13.95 6.73 0.14
CA PHE A 221 13.82 5.38 0.67
C PHE A 221 14.68 4.37 -0.08
N ILE A 222 15.13 3.34 0.64
CA ILE A 222 15.83 2.19 0.08
C ILE A 222 14.80 1.12 -0.24
N CYS A 223 14.96 0.47 -1.39
CA CYS A 223 14.15 -0.65 -1.84
C CYS A 223 15.02 -1.65 -2.61
N ASP A 224 14.76 -2.94 -2.40
CA ASP A 224 15.43 -4.01 -3.15
C ASP A 224 15.07 -3.97 -4.64
N ASP A 225 15.95 -4.53 -5.48
CA ASP A 225 15.88 -4.44 -6.94
C ASP A 225 14.45 -4.52 -7.52
N PRO A 226 13.92 -3.39 -8.05
CA PRO A 226 12.55 -3.31 -8.55
C PRO A 226 12.32 -4.17 -9.80
N THR A 227 13.38 -4.66 -10.45
CA THR A 227 13.29 -5.48 -11.67
C THR A 227 12.89 -6.93 -11.42
N THR A 228 12.92 -7.40 -10.16
CA THR A 228 12.51 -8.78 -9.81
C THR A 228 11.00 -8.94 -9.64
N SER A 229 10.22 -7.85 -9.63
CA SER A 229 8.75 -7.90 -9.50
C SER A 229 8.04 -7.97 -10.86
N THR A 230 8.40 -8.94 -11.70
CA THR A 230 7.66 -9.26 -12.94
C THR A 230 6.74 -10.47 -12.81
N THR A 231 6.60 -11.05 -11.62
CA THR A 231 5.75 -12.23 -11.40
C THR A 231 5.10 -12.18 -10.02
N VAL A 232 3.88 -11.66 -9.96
CA VAL A 232 2.80 -12.18 -9.11
C VAL A 232 1.50 -12.15 -9.93
#